data_AF-A0A6B3YWE5-F1
#
_entry.id   AF-A0A6B3YWE5-F1
#
_cell.length_a   1.000
_cell.length_b   1.000
_cell.length_c   1.000
_cell.angle_alpha   90.00
_cell.angle_beta   90.00
_cell.angle_gamma   90.00
#
_symmetry.space_group_name_H-M   'P 1'
#
loop_
_entity.id
_entity.type
_entity.pdbx_description
1 polymer ?
#
loop_
_entity_poly.entity_id
_entity_poly.type
_entity_poly.pdbx_seq_one_letter_code
_entity_poly.pdbx_strand_id
1 'polypeptide(L)'
;MKIPTSLKHKPVIVSENYENVDGRYAYNSDAKGLSLGLAQWNDRGKVDISAKVWRYTGEKWSRQSEELPLHRVLDLAILICRAKLYFQEESYLHKNLYNTHKPIIDRIGLQGDAMTVEVCTDNEKINEDIKLFTQSISNDDELIGERLSTLSRILKDLGY
;
A
#
# COMPACT_ATOMS: atom_id res chain seq x y z
N MET A 1 1.42 -12.62 -7.40
CA MET A 1 0.53 -12.50 -8.61
C MET A 1 0.37 -11.03 -9.00
N LYS A 2 0.19 -10.67 -10.28
CA LYS A 2 0.02 -9.27 -10.71
C LYS A 2 -1.32 -8.67 -10.24
N ILE A 3 -1.29 -7.48 -9.63
CA ILE A 3 -2.48 -6.76 -9.18
C ILE A 3 -3.18 -6.13 -10.39
N PRO A 4 -4.52 -6.23 -10.55
CA PRO A 4 -5.22 -5.61 -11.66
C PRO A 4 -5.19 -4.08 -11.59
N THR A 5 -4.68 -3.42 -12.64
CA THR A 5 -4.56 -1.95 -12.73
C THR A 5 -5.68 -1.30 -13.57
N SER A 6 -6.43 -2.11 -14.33
CA SER A 6 -7.57 -1.65 -15.14
C SER A 6 -8.86 -1.40 -14.33
N LEU A 7 -8.87 -1.76 -13.05
CA LEU A 7 -10.01 -1.56 -12.15
C LEU A 7 -10.11 -0.10 -11.67
N LYS A 8 -11.16 0.20 -10.89
CA LYS A 8 -11.44 1.58 -10.44
C LYS A 8 -10.45 2.10 -9.40
N HIS A 9 -9.97 1.24 -8.49
CA HIS A 9 -8.85 1.60 -7.60
C HIS A 9 -7.57 1.74 -8.45
N LYS A 10 -6.86 2.86 -8.29
CA LYS A 10 -5.63 3.15 -9.04
C LYS A 10 -4.41 2.95 -8.14
N PRO A 11 -3.77 1.77 -8.15
CA PRO A 11 -2.66 1.49 -7.28
C PRO A 11 -1.45 2.36 -7.62
N VAL A 12 -0.74 2.81 -6.58
CA VAL A 12 0.49 3.60 -6.68
C VAL A 12 1.65 2.88 -6.02
N ILE A 13 1.45 2.40 -4.78
CA ILE A 13 2.41 1.54 -4.07
C ILE A 13 1.79 0.15 -3.94
N VAL A 14 2.57 -0.90 -4.24
CA VAL A 14 2.10 -2.28 -4.23
C VAL A 14 3.06 -3.21 -3.50
N SER A 15 2.49 -4.29 -2.98
CA SER A 15 3.21 -5.52 -2.66
C SER A 15 2.51 -6.70 -3.34
N GLU A 16 3.06 -7.15 -4.46
CA GLU A 16 2.48 -8.21 -5.30
C GLU A 16 2.86 -9.63 -4.86
N ASN A 17 3.88 -9.75 -4.00
CA ASN A 17 4.33 -11.01 -3.41
C ASN A 17 3.69 -11.28 -2.04
N TYR A 18 2.59 -10.59 -1.71
CA TYR A 18 2.00 -10.65 -0.37
C TYR A 18 1.59 -12.06 0.07
N GLU A 19 1.17 -12.90 -0.87
CA GLU A 19 0.80 -14.30 -0.58
C GLU A 19 1.91 -15.11 0.09
N ASN A 20 3.18 -14.69 -0.04
CA ASN A 20 4.34 -15.34 0.57
C ASN A 20 4.65 -14.85 1.99
N VAL A 21 3.99 -13.77 2.44
CA VAL A 21 4.29 -13.08 3.71
C VAL A 21 3.07 -12.89 4.60
N ASP A 22 1.93 -13.47 4.21
CA ASP A 22 0.63 -13.39 4.91
C ASP A 22 0.59 -14.25 6.19
N GLY A 23 1.61 -14.12 7.04
CA GLY A 23 1.71 -14.79 8.34
C GLY A 23 1.56 -16.30 8.24
N ARG A 24 0.59 -16.85 8.99
CA ARG A 24 0.31 -18.30 9.02
C ARG A 24 -0.24 -18.84 7.70
N TYR A 25 -0.69 -17.95 6.80
CA TYR A 25 -1.21 -18.28 5.49
C TYR A 25 -0.18 -18.11 4.37
N ALA A 26 1.07 -17.77 4.71
CA ALA A 26 2.16 -17.68 3.75
C ALA A 26 2.20 -18.91 2.83
N TYR A 27 2.33 -18.67 1.52
CA TYR A 27 2.31 -19.65 0.44
C TYR A 27 0.98 -20.38 0.19
N ASN A 28 -0.05 -20.15 1.00
CA ASN A 28 -1.40 -20.69 0.84
C ASN A 28 -2.47 -19.64 1.19
N SER A 29 -2.28 -18.44 0.65
CA SER A 29 -3.16 -17.31 0.91
C SER A 29 -4.10 -17.03 -0.25
N ASP A 30 -5.33 -16.65 0.08
CA ASP A 30 -6.27 -16.05 -0.86
C ASP A 30 -5.98 -14.56 -1.10
N ALA A 31 -5.29 -13.89 -0.19
CA ALA A 31 -4.79 -12.53 -0.35
C ALA A 31 -3.49 -12.55 -1.15
N LYS A 32 -3.57 -12.08 -2.39
CA LYS A 32 -2.49 -12.14 -3.37
C LYS A 32 -1.60 -10.91 -3.36
N GLY A 33 -2.14 -9.76 -2.96
CA GLY A 33 -1.41 -8.51 -2.95
C GLY A 33 -2.05 -7.44 -2.07
N LEU A 34 -1.24 -6.44 -1.72
CA LEU A 34 -1.66 -5.21 -1.04
C LEU A 34 -1.38 -4.02 -1.96
N SER A 35 -2.22 -2.99 -1.91
CA SER A 35 -1.94 -1.73 -2.59
C SER A 35 -2.41 -0.52 -1.80
N LEU A 36 -1.69 0.59 -1.99
CA LEU A 36 -2.12 1.93 -1.65
C LEU A 36 -2.31 2.72 -2.94
N GLY A 37 -3.40 3.46 -3.06
CA GLY A 37 -3.71 4.16 -4.30
C GLY A 37 -4.96 5.00 -4.24
N LEU A 38 -5.32 5.60 -5.37
CA LEU A 38 -6.50 6.46 -5.46
C LEU A 38 -7.77 5.62 -5.33
N ALA A 39 -8.68 6.08 -4.47
CA ALA A 39 -9.93 5.40 -4.19
C ALA A 39 -10.88 5.44 -5.38
N GLN A 40 -11.80 4.49 -5.40
CA GLN A 40 -12.84 4.38 -6.42
C GLN A 40 -13.91 5.48 -6.32
N TRP A 41 -14.09 6.06 -5.13
CA TRP A 41 -15.14 7.04 -4.81
C TRP A 41 -14.55 8.44 -4.72
N ASN A 42 -14.09 8.96 -5.85
CA ASN A 42 -13.67 10.36 -5.92
C ASN A 42 -14.89 11.21 -6.27
N ASP A 43 -15.33 12.05 -5.34
CA ASP A 43 -16.28 13.13 -5.64
C ASP A 43 -15.63 14.13 -6.61
N ARG A 44 -16.46 14.91 -7.33
CA ARG A 44 -15.94 15.94 -8.25
C ARG A 44 -15.01 16.91 -7.50
N GLY A 45 -13.71 16.80 -7.76
CA GLY A 45 -12.68 17.66 -7.18
C GLY A 45 -12.00 17.13 -5.92
N LYS A 46 -12.39 15.96 -5.39
CA LYS A 46 -11.75 15.33 -4.23
C LYS A 46 -11.19 13.96 -4.60
N VAL A 47 -9.89 13.77 -4.35
CA VAL A 47 -9.18 12.51 -4.58
C VAL A 47 -8.87 11.90 -3.23
N ASP A 48 -9.61 10.85 -2.86
CA ASP A 48 -9.35 10.11 -1.64
C ASP A 48 -8.31 9.00 -1.91
N ILE A 49 -7.49 8.69 -0.91
CA ILE A 49 -6.54 7.58 -0.95
C ILE A 49 -7.07 6.41 -0.13
N SER A 50 -6.72 5.19 -0.55
CA SER A 50 -7.19 3.97 0.10
C SER A 50 -6.12 2.90 0.13
N ALA A 51 -6.13 2.13 1.22
CA ALA A 51 -5.47 0.84 1.29
C ALA A 51 -6.42 -0.26 0.81
N LYS A 52 -5.92 -1.22 0.04
CA LYS A 52 -6.72 -2.31 -0.51
C LYS A 52 -5.98 -3.66 -0.42
N VAL A 53 -6.71 -4.67 0.04
CA VAL A 53 -6.31 -6.07 -0.02
C VAL A 53 -6.91 -6.70 -1.28
N TRP A 54 -6.10 -7.39 -2.06
CA TRP A 54 -6.51 -8.07 -3.28
C TRP A 54 -6.63 -9.56 -3.04
N ARG A 55 -7.86 -10.08 -3.06
CA ARG A 55 -8.12 -11.52 -2.92
C ARG A 55 -8.54 -12.16 -4.21
N TYR A 56 -7.96 -13.32 -4.49
CA TYR A 56 -8.27 -14.14 -5.65
C TYR A 56 -8.68 -15.54 -5.20
N THR A 57 -9.89 -15.95 -5.57
CA THR A 57 -10.49 -17.23 -5.18
C THR A 57 -10.22 -18.37 -6.17
N GLY A 58 -9.34 -18.15 -7.15
CA GLY A 58 -9.10 -19.08 -8.25
C GLY A 58 -9.97 -18.82 -9.49
N GLU A 59 -11.13 -18.19 -9.31
CA GLU A 59 -12.04 -17.85 -10.42
C GLU A 59 -12.14 -16.35 -10.67
N LYS A 60 -12.21 -15.55 -9.60
CA LYS A 60 -12.40 -14.09 -9.69
C LYS A 60 -11.76 -13.33 -8.53
N TRP A 61 -11.49 -12.05 -8.79
CA TRP A 61 -11.09 -11.06 -7.78
C TRP A 61 -12.29 -10.66 -6.92
N SER A 62 -12.12 -10.64 -5.59
CA SER A 62 -13.14 -10.20 -4.63
C SER A 62 -13.41 -8.70 -4.77
N ARG A 63 -14.69 -8.28 -4.69
CA ARG A 63 -15.14 -6.92 -5.00
C ARG A 63 -15.54 -6.04 -3.80
N GLN A 64 -15.85 -6.56 -2.60
CA GLN A 64 -16.44 -5.75 -1.50
C GLN A 64 -16.17 -6.31 -0.08
N SER A 65 -16.50 -5.47 0.93
CA SER A 65 -16.19 -5.51 2.38
C SER A 65 -15.89 -6.87 2.98
N GLU A 66 -14.79 -6.93 3.73
CA GLU A 66 -14.24 -8.16 4.30
C GLU A 66 -13.76 -7.91 5.72
N GLU A 67 -13.92 -8.90 6.60
CA GLU A 67 -13.21 -8.97 7.86
C GLU A 67 -11.76 -9.37 7.58
N LEU A 68 -10.81 -8.61 8.13
CA LEU A 68 -9.39 -8.87 7.97
C LEU A 68 -8.83 -9.51 9.25
N PRO A 69 -8.01 -10.58 9.14
CA PRO A 69 -7.16 -11.01 10.24
C PRO A 69 -6.30 -9.84 10.74
N LEU A 70 -6.07 -9.76 12.05
CA LEU A 70 -5.38 -8.64 12.68
C LEU A 70 -3.99 -8.39 12.06
N HIS A 71 -3.25 -9.43 11.70
CA HIS A 71 -1.93 -9.28 11.10
C HIS A 71 -2.00 -8.56 9.74
N ARG A 72 -3.03 -8.79 8.92
CA ARG A 72 -3.20 -8.07 7.65
C ARG A 72 -3.47 -6.58 7.87
N VAL A 73 -4.13 -6.21 8.97
CA VAL A 73 -4.32 -4.81 9.36
C VAL A 73 -2.98 -4.17 9.74
N LEU A 74 -2.14 -4.89 10.47
CA LEU A 74 -0.78 -4.45 10.81
C LEU A 74 0.11 -4.35 9.58
N ASP A 75 0.05 -5.31 8.66
CA ASP A 75 0.81 -5.28 7.41
C ASP A 75 0.43 -4.08 6.54
N LEU A 76 -0.86 -3.73 6.50
CA LEU A 76 -1.32 -2.49 5.87
C LEU A 76 -0.76 -1.26 6.56
N ALA A 77 -0.71 -1.22 7.90
CA ALA A 77 -0.09 -0.14 8.63
C ALA A 77 1.41 -0.03 8.32
N ILE A 78 2.13 -1.16 8.23
CA ILE A 78 3.54 -1.20 7.82
C ILE A 78 3.72 -0.65 6.40
N LEU A 79 2.87 -1.07 5.46
CA LEU A 79 2.90 -0.58 4.08
C LEU A 79 2.66 0.93 4.01
N ILE A 80 1.69 1.46 4.77
CA ILE A 80 1.41 2.90 4.88
C ILE A 80 2.63 3.64 5.42
N CYS A 81 3.20 3.18 6.53
CA CYS A 81 4.39 3.78 7.13
C CYS A 81 5.56 3.80 6.15
N ARG A 82 5.83 2.68 5.47
CA ARG A 82 6.95 2.61 4.53
C ARG A 82 6.75 3.52 3.32
N ALA A 83 5.53 3.55 2.76
CA ALA A 83 5.20 4.45 1.67
C ALA A 83 5.36 5.92 2.07
N LYS A 84 4.82 6.33 3.22
CA LYS A 84 4.97 7.71 3.72
C LYS A 84 6.44 8.09 3.91
N LEU A 85 7.24 7.21 4.50
CA LEU A 85 8.67 7.44 4.68
C LEU A 85 9.39 7.63 3.34
N TYR A 86 9.07 6.84 2.33
CA TYR A 86 9.63 6.97 0.98
C TYR A 86 9.29 8.32 0.35
N PHE A 87 8.03 8.75 0.44
CA PHE A 87 7.62 10.04 -0.10
C PHE A 87 8.31 11.21 0.62
N GLN A 88 8.49 11.10 1.92
CA GLN A 88 9.15 12.11 2.75
C GLN A 88 10.65 12.22 2.48
N GLU A 89 11.36 11.11 2.27
CA GLU A 89 12.84 11.10 2.28
C GLU A 89 13.49 10.90 0.91
N GLU A 90 12.81 10.24 -0.04
CA GLU A 90 13.47 9.75 -1.27
C GLU A 90 12.79 10.24 -2.55
N SER A 91 11.45 10.32 -2.56
CA SER A 91 10.71 10.53 -3.81
C SER A 91 11.09 11.80 -4.58
N TYR A 92 11.39 12.89 -3.87
CA TYR A 92 11.74 14.19 -4.45
C TYR A 92 13.07 14.18 -5.23
N LEU A 93 13.90 13.15 -5.03
CA LEU A 93 15.14 12.95 -5.79
C LEU A 93 14.89 12.53 -7.24
N HIS A 94 13.65 12.16 -7.56
CA HIS A 94 13.26 11.62 -8.86
C HIS A 94 12.24 12.51 -9.57
N LYS A 95 12.45 12.75 -10.87
CA LYS A 95 11.54 13.56 -11.71
C LYS A 95 10.09 13.09 -11.66
N ASN A 96 9.87 11.78 -11.62
CA ASN A 96 8.54 11.16 -11.59
C ASN A 96 8.13 10.71 -10.18
N LEU A 97 8.81 11.17 -9.14
CA LEU A 97 8.66 10.72 -7.74
C LEU A 97 9.10 9.27 -7.48
N TYR A 98 9.70 8.60 -8.47
CA TYR A 98 10.36 7.30 -8.31
C TYR A 98 11.43 7.01 -9.34
N ASN A 99 12.29 6.04 -9.00
CA ASN A 99 13.32 5.54 -9.89
C ASN A 99 12.70 4.58 -10.93
N THR A 100 12.62 5.02 -12.17
CA THR A 100 12.04 4.26 -13.28
C THR A 100 12.80 2.98 -13.64
N HIS A 101 14.09 2.88 -13.27
CA HIS A 101 14.90 1.69 -13.51
C HIS A 101 14.93 0.72 -12.33
N LYS A 102 14.57 1.19 -11.12
CA LYS A 102 14.51 0.39 -9.90
C LYS A 102 13.32 0.83 -9.05
N PRO A 103 12.09 0.38 -9.39
CA PRO A 103 10.87 0.84 -8.72
C PRO A 103 10.66 0.22 -7.32
N ILE A 104 11.49 -0.76 -6.94
CA ILE A 104 11.48 -1.37 -5.60
C ILE A 104 11.99 -0.34 -4.59
N ILE A 105 11.12 -0.05 -3.61
CA ILE A 105 11.36 0.89 -2.50
C ILE A 105 12.04 0.17 -1.33
N ASP A 106 11.55 -1.02 -0.97
CA ASP A 106 12.05 -1.76 0.20
C ASP A 106 11.71 -3.25 0.16
N ARG A 107 12.40 -4.03 1.00
CA ARG A 107 12.08 -5.42 1.33
C ARG A 107 12.03 -5.60 2.85
N ILE A 108 10.83 -5.65 3.39
CA ILE A 108 10.59 -5.70 4.84
C ILE A 108 10.44 -7.16 5.26
N GLY A 109 11.33 -7.65 6.12
CA GLY A 109 11.25 -9.02 6.64
C GLY A 109 10.00 -9.24 7.50
N LEU A 110 9.19 -10.24 7.18
CA LEU A 110 8.00 -10.65 7.93
C LEU A 110 7.95 -12.17 8.05
N GLN A 111 6.91 -12.69 8.70
CA GLN A 111 6.74 -14.14 8.81
C GLN A 111 6.51 -14.76 7.42
N GLY A 112 7.34 -15.73 7.05
CA GLY A 112 7.38 -16.32 5.71
C GLY A 112 8.60 -15.82 4.94
N ASP A 113 8.42 -14.76 4.16
CA ASP A 113 9.45 -14.10 3.34
C ASP A 113 9.52 -12.59 3.67
N ALA A 114 10.15 -11.77 2.82
CA ALA A 114 10.11 -10.32 2.89
C ALA A 114 9.01 -9.74 2.00
N MET A 115 8.22 -8.82 2.57
CA MET A 115 7.25 -8.01 1.85
C MET A 115 8.00 -7.05 0.94
N THR A 116 7.89 -7.26 -0.38
CA THR A 116 8.51 -6.37 -1.36
C THR A 116 7.57 -5.21 -1.59
N VAL A 117 8.05 -3.99 -1.36
CA VAL A 117 7.29 -2.75 -1.56
C VAL A 117 7.86 -2.04 -2.77
N GLU A 118 7.00 -1.72 -3.75
CA GLU A 118 7.42 -1.10 -4.99
C GLU A 118 6.36 -0.14 -5.56
N VAL A 119 6.80 0.72 -6.47
CA VAL A 119 5.89 1.57 -7.26
C VAL A 119 5.21 0.73 -8.35
N CYS A 120 3.90 0.89 -8.50
CA CYS A 120 3.08 0.15 -9.45
C CYS A 120 3.30 0.64 -10.89
N THR A 121 4.40 0.23 -11.53
CA THR A 121 4.72 0.62 -12.91
C THR A 121 3.75 0.06 -13.96
N ASP A 122 2.95 -0.94 -13.60
CA ASP A 122 1.88 -1.50 -14.45
C ASP A 122 0.62 -0.62 -14.47
N ASN A 123 0.56 0.44 -13.64
CA ASN A 123 -0.46 1.48 -13.77
C ASN A 123 -0.09 2.41 -14.93
N GLU A 124 -0.89 2.39 -16.00
CA GLU A 124 -0.67 3.20 -17.22
C GLU A 124 -0.55 4.71 -16.93
N LYS A 125 -1.18 5.19 -15.84
CA LYS A 125 -1.16 6.60 -15.42
C LYS A 125 -0.26 6.85 -14.21
N ILE A 126 0.68 5.96 -13.92
CA ILE A 126 1.50 6.00 -12.70
C ILE A 126 2.14 7.37 -12.46
N ASN A 127 2.66 8.04 -13.49
CA ASN A 127 3.33 9.34 -13.34
C ASN A 127 2.40 10.49 -12.93
N GLU A 128 1.09 10.38 -13.22
CA GLU A 128 0.06 11.33 -12.80
C GLU A 128 -0.50 10.91 -11.44
N ASP A 129 -0.87 9.64 -11.31
CA ASP A 129 -1.52 9.11 -10.10
C ASP A 129 -0.60 9.17 -8.87
N ILE A 130 0.71 8.97 -9.02
CA ILE A 130 1.66 9.10 -7.90
C ILE A 130 1.72 10.53 -7.35
N LYS A 131 1.55 11.54 -8.20
CA LYS A 131 1.53 12.95 -7.79
C LYS A 131 0.24 13.26 -7.03
N LEU A 132 -0.89 12.80 -7.55
CA LEU A 132 -2.18 12.94 -6.89
C LEU A 132 -2.17 12.22 -5.53
N PHE A 133 -1.63 11.01 -5.47
CA PHE A 133 -1.51 10.23 -4.24
C PHE A 133 -0.63 10.94 -3.21
N THR A 134 0.54 11.44 -3.62
CA THR A 134 1.44 12.20 -2.75
C THR A 134 0.77 13.48 -2.24
N GLN A 135 0.05 14.19 -3.12
CA GLN A 135 -0.68 15.38 -2.73
C GLN A 135 -1.80 15.07 -1.72
N SER A 136 -2.56 13.99 -1.92
CA SER A 136 -3.59 13.56 -0.97
C SER A 136 -3.00 13.14 0.37
N ILE A 137 -1.86 12.45 0.40
CA ILE A 137 -1.13 12.16 1.67
C ILE A 137 -0.79 13.47 2.39
N SER A 138 -0.28 14.47 1.68
CA SER A 138 0.06 15.76 2.27
C SER A 138 -1.15 16.54 2.76
N ASN A 139 -2.28 16.47 2.05
CA ASN A 139 -3.53 17.12 2.46
C ASN A 139 -4.07 16.51 3.77
N ASP A 140 -3.86 15.21 3.97
CA ASP A 140 -4.29 14.47 5.16
C ASP A 140 -3.16 14.35 6.21
N ASP A 141 -2.07 15.13 6.11
CA ASP A 141 -0.88 14.92 6.95
C ASP A 141 -1.16 15.11 8.44
N GLU A 142 -2.02 16.05 8.82
CA GLU A 142 -2.46 16.23 10.21
C GLU A 142 -3.20 14.99 10.72
N LEU A 143 -4.20 14.52 9.96
CA LEU A 143 -5.01 13.36 10.30
C LEU A 143 -4.14 12.11 10.41
N ILE A 144 -3.33 11.81 9.39
CA ILE A 144 -2.46 10.63 9.35
C ILE A 144 -1.39 10.73 10.45
N GLY A 145 -0.78 11.90 10.62
CA GLY A 145 0.26 12.16 11.60
C GLY A 145 -0.21 11.94 13.05
N GLU A 146 -1.43 12.37 13.39
CA GLU A 146 -2.02 12.14 14.71
C GLU A 146 -2.17 10.64 15.01
N ARG A 147 -2.69 9.86 14.04
CA ARG A 147 -2.87 8.40 14.22
C ARG A 147 -1.54 7.68 14.31
N LEU A 148 -0.56 8.03 13.47
CA LEU A 148 0.78 7.44 13.51
C LEU A 148 1.52 7.75 14.82
N SER A 149 1.43 8.99 15.30
CA SER A 149 2.02 9.39 16.58
C SER A 149 1.40 8.63 17.75
N THR A 150 0.08 8.49 17.73
CA THR A 150 -0.67 7.71 18.73
C THR A 150 -0.29 6.23 18.69
N LEU A 151 -0.24 5.63 17.49
CA LEU A 151 0.19 4.24 17.31
C LEU A 151 1.63 4.04 17.83
N SER A 152 2.57 4.92 17.46
CA SER A 152 3.96 4.84 17.94
C SER A 152 4.05 4.90 19.46
N ARG A 153 3.29 5.78 20.11
CA ARG A 153 3.24 5.86 21.57
C ARG A 153 2.70 4.57 22.19
N ILE A 154 1.57 4.05 21.68
CA ILE A 154 0.97 2.81 22.18
C ILE A 154 1.91 1.62 21.97
N LEU A 155 2.61 1.54 20.84
CA LEU A 155 3.61 0.49 20.59
C LEU A 155 4.75 0.53 21.62
N LYS A 156 5.25 1.72 21.93
CA LYS A 156 6.27 1.92 22.99
C LYS A 156 5.72 1.54 24.37
N ASP A 157 4.48 1.92 24.68
CA ASP A 157 3.81 1.55 25.95
C ASP A 157 3.65 0.01 26.08
N LEU A 158 3.46 -0.69 24.94
CA LEU A 158 3.43 -2.16 24.86
C LEU A 158 4.82 -2.82 24.93
N GLY A 159 5.90 -2.05 24.83
CA GLY A 159 7.29 -2.56 24.87
C GLY A 159 7.86 -2.99 23.52
N TYR A 160 7.29 -2.52 22.40
CA TYR A 160 7.86 -2.67 21.06
C TYR A 160 8.79 -1.50 20.68
#